data_AF-A0AAV5V8P9-F1
#
_entry.id   AF-A0AAV5V8P9-F1
#
_cell.length_a   1.000
_cell.length_b   1.000
_cell.length_c   1.000
_cell.angle_alpha   90.00
_cell.angle_beta   90.00
_cell.angle_gamma   90.00
#
_symmetry.space_group_name_H-M   'P 1'
#
loop_
_entity.id
_entity.type
_entity.pdbx_description
1 polymer ?
#
loop_
_entity_poly.entity_id
_entity_poly.type
_entity_poly.pdbx_seq_one_letter_code
_entity_poly.pdbx_strand_id
1 'polypeptide(L)'
;TIVLIIFLPVHLRFAYILRTNNQVERTFRFFLHHINVINIFYSISQLSIHNTAWFGIANEFFLVRSLILMLNVTQTSVIPTSRGLFYFLIGFNQMTAVLLPFKHKQV
;
A
#
# COMPACT_ATOMS: atom_id res chain seq x y z
N THR A 1 -11.98 -13.52 1.36
CA THR A 1 -11.48 -13.81 0.00
C THR A 1 -12.17 -12.99 -1.07
N ILE A 2 -13.52 -13.05 -1.19
CA ILE A 2 -14.31 -12.32 -2.20
C ILE A 2 -14.05 -10.81 -2.18
N VAL A 3 -13.97 -10.23 -0.98
CA VAL A 3 -13.66 -8.81 -0.76
C VAL A 3 -12.32 -8.44 -1.45
N LEU A 4 -11.23 -9.14 -1.14
CA LEU A 4 -9.90 -8.87 -1.72
C LEU A 4 -9.85 -8.98 -3.26
N ILE A 5 -10.60 -9.91 -3.85
CA ILE A 5 -10.67 -10.08 -5.31
C ILE A 5 -11.33 -8.87 -5.98
N ILE A 6 -12.33 -8.26 -5.32
CA ILE A 6 -13.01 -7.05 -5.80
C ILE A 6 -12.13 -5.80 -5.61
N PHE A 7 -11.34 -5.74 -4.53
CA PHE A 7 -10.52 -4.58 -4.21
C PHE A 7 -9.27 -4.46 -5.09
N LEU A 8 -8.68 -5.56 -5.55
CA LEU A 8 -7.49 -5.53 -6.42
C LEU A 8 -7.68 -4.71 -7.72
N PRO A 9 -8.74 -4.91 -8.53
CA PRO A 9 -8.97 -4.10 -9.73
C PRO A 9 -9.23 -2.62 -9.39
N VAL A 10 -9.84 -2.33 -8.23
CA VAL A 10 -10.00 -0.95 -7.75
C VAL A 10 -8.64 -0.29 -7.50
N HIS A 11 -7.72 -0.99 -6.82
CA HIS A 11 -6.36 -0.49 -6.60
C HIS A 11 -5.58 -0.31 -7.91
N LEU A 12 -5.71 -1.22 -8.88
CA LEU A 12 -5.07 -1.08 -10.19
C LEU A 12 -5.61 0.13 -10.96
N ARG A 13 -6.93 0.31 -10.99
CA ARG A 13 -7.56 1.48 -11.61
C ARG A 13 -7.13 2.77 -10.92
N PHE A 14 -7.05 2.78 -9.59
CA PHE A 14 -6.59 3.93 -8.82
C PHE A 14 -5.12 4.27 -9.11
N ALA A 15 -4.25 3.27 -9.27
CA ALA A 15 -2.86 3.48 -9.68
C ALA A 15 -2.76 4.14 -11.06
N TYR A 16 -3.58 3.70 -12.01
CA TYR A 16 -3.65 4.27 -13.35
C TYR A 16 -4.12 5.73 -13.32
N ILE A 17 -5.21 6.01 -12.61
CA ILE A 17 -5.75 7.37 -12.46
C ILE A 17 -4.72 8.30 -11.81
N LEU A 18 -4.04 7.84 -10.76
CA LEU A 18 -2.98 8.63 -10.13
C LEU A 18 -1.88 8.96 -11.13
N ARG A 19 -1.49 8.03 -12.01
CA ARG A 19 -0.43 8.29 -13.00
C ARG A 19 -0.84 9.29 -14.08
N THR A 20 -2.12 9.33 -14.46
CA THR A 20 -2.61 10.18 -15.57
C THR A 20 -3.19 11.51 -15.11
N ASN A 21 -3.63 11.63 -13.86
CA ASN A 21 -4.26 12.84 -13.35
C ASN A 21 -3.21 13.87 -12.90
N ASN A 22 -3.12 14.97 -13.66
CA ASN A 22 -2.23 16.10 -13.38
C ASN A 22 -2.85 17.21 -12.50
N GLN A 23 -4.14 17.11 -12.15
CA GLN A 23 -4.83 18.12 -11.33
C GLN A 23 -4.39 18.08 -9.87
N VAL A 24 -3.88 16.94 -9.41
CA VAL A 24 -3.41 16.75 -8.04
C VAL A 24 -1.94 17.14 -7.93
N GLU A 25 -1.57 17.73 -6.79
CA GLU A 25 -0.20 18.10 -6.44
C GLU A 25 0.77 16.90 -6.64
N ARG A 26 1.92 17.15 -7.24
CA ARG A 26 2.87 16.10 -7.64
C ARG A 26 3.36 15.28 -6.43
N THR A 27 3.70 15.94 -5.33
CA THR A 27 4.21 15.32 -4.10
C THR A 27 3.14 14.44 -3.45
N PHE A 28 1.91 14.96 -3.34
CA PHE A 28 0.77 14.19 -2.84
C PHE A 28 0.50 12.96 -3.71
N ARG A 29 0.43 13.12 -5.03
CA ARG A 29 0.25 12.02 -5.99
C ARG A 29 1.34 10.96 -5.85
N PHE A 30 2.59 11.38 -5.67
CA PHE A 30 3.73 10.47 -5.51
C PHE A 30 3.58 9.59 -4.26
N PHE A 31 3.27 10.17 -3.10
CA PHE A 31 3.06 9.41 -1.87
C PHE A 31 1.82 8.51 -1.95
N LEU A 32 0.72 9.01 -2.50
CA LEU A 32 -0.50 8.21 -2.69
C LEU A 32 -0.26 7.01 -3.60
N HIS A 33 0.55 7.17 -4.64
CA HIS A 33 0.92 6.08 -5.54
C HIS A 33 1.70 4.99 -4.80
N HIS A 34 2.67 5.36 -3.96
CA HIS A 34 3.44 4.40 -3.15
C HIS A 34 2.55 3.64 -2.16
N ILE A 35 1.65 4.34 -1.46
CA ILE A 35 0.66 3.70 -0.57
C ILE A 35 -0.17 2.68 -1.35
N ASN A 36 -0.62 3.04 -2.56
CA ASN A 36 -1.44 2.15 -3.36
C ASN A 36 -0.66 0.93 -3.89
N VAL A 37 0.60 1.09 -4.28
CA VAL A 37 1.48 -0.03 -4.65
C VAL A 37 1.66 -0.99 -3.47
N ILE A 38 1.88 -0.48 -2.26
CA ILE A 38 1.97 -1.29 -1.05
C ILE A 38 0.67 -2.06 -0.81
N ASN A 39 -0.50 -1.44 -1.01
CA ASN A 39 -1.80 -2.10 -0.88
C ASN A 39 -2.01 -3.22 -1.91
N ILE A 40 -1.55 -3.03 -3.15
CA ILE A 40 -1.57 -4.07 -4.19
C ILE A 40 -0.71 -5.26 -3.75
N PHE A 41 0.52 -5.00 -3.32
CA PHE A 41 1.43 -6.04 -2.85
C PHE A 41 0.85 -6.83 -1.67
N TYR A 42 0.30 -6.12 -0.68
CA TYR A 42 -0.40 -6.73 0.45
C TYR A 42 -1.58 -7.60 0.01
N SER A 43 -2.39 -7.13 -0.93
CA SER A 43 -3.57 -7.86 -1.41
C SER A 43 -3.16 -9.14 -2.14
N ILE A 44 -2.11 -9.07 -2.96
CA ILE A 44 -1.54 -10.24 -3.66
C ILE A 44 -0.99 -11.24 -2.64
N SER A 45 -0.17 -10.80 -1.68
CA SER A 45 0.38 -11.73 -0.68
C SER A 45 -0.72 -12.38 0.17
N GLN A 46 -1.76 -11.62 0.54
CA GLN A 46 -2.89 -12.15 1.30
C GLN A 46 -3.71 -13.19 0.52
N LEU A 47 -3.99 -12.92 -0.77
CA LEU A 47 -4.72 -13.84 -1.63
C LEU A 47 -3.91 -15.10 -1.94
N SER A 48 -2.63 -14.95 -2.28
CA SER A 48 -1.79 -16.03 -2.80
C SER A 48 -1.19 -16.93 -1.71
N ILE A 49 -1.02 -16.43 -0.48
CA ILE A 49 -0.29 -17.13 0.58
C ILE A 49 -1.21 -17.44 1.76
N HIS A 50 -1.83 -16.42 2.35
CA HIS A 50 -2.64 -16.64 3.55
C HIS A 50 -3.94 -17.38 3.27
N ASN A 51 -4.68 -16.99 2.23
CA ASN A 51 -5.93 -17.66 1.90
C ASN A 51 -5.69 -19.08 1.37
N THR A 52 -4.68 -19.29 0.53
CA THR A 52 -4.32 -20.62 0.02
C THR A 52 -3.88 -21.57 1.14
N ALA A 53 -3.05 -21.09 2.08
CA ALA A 53 -2.68 -21.84 3.27
C ALA A 53 -3.90 -22.17 4.15
N TRP A 54 -4.84 -21.23 4.33
CA TRP A 54 -6.07 -21.46 5.09
C TRP A 54 -6.96 -22.57 4.48
N PHE A 55 -7.03 -22.63 3.14
CA PHE A 55 -7.76 -23.70 2.45
C PHE A 55 -6.98 -25.02 2.35
N GLY A 56 -5.79 -25.12 2.95
CA GLY A 56 -4.98 -26.34 2.96
C GLY A 56 -4.37 -26.72 1.61
N ILE A 57 -4.37 -25.79 0.64
CA ILE A 57 -3.76 -26.00 -0.67
C ILE A 57 -2.24 -25.93 -0.49
N ALA A 58 -1.49 -26.90 -1.05
CA ALA A 58 -0.02 -26.94 -1.00
C ALA A 58 0.59 -26.88 0.43
N ASN A 59 0.02 -27.65 1.36
CA ASN A 59 0.41 -27.67 2.78
C ASN A 59 1.94 -27.84 3.01
N GLU A 60 2.63 -28.63 2.17
CA GLU A 60 4.09 -28.82 2.27
C GLU A 60 4.91 -27.58 1.89
N PHE A 61 4.42 -26.77 0.97
CA PHE A 61 5.04 -25.47 0.64
C PHE A 61 4.96 -24.52 1.84
N PHE A 62 3.87 -24.62 2.61
CA PHE A 62 3.62 -23.86 3.82
C PHE A 62 4.22 -24.49 5.10
N LEU A 63 4.93 -25.61 5.00
CA LEU A 63 5.70 -26.16 6.12
C LEU A 63 7.08 -25.49 6.27
N VAL A 64 7.51 -24.68 5.28
CA VAL A 64 8.71 -23.84 5.38
C VAL A 64 8.46 -22.68 6.34
N ARG A 65 8.60 -22.98 7.64
CA ARG A 65 8.27 -22.10 8.77
C ARG A 65 8.93 -20.72 8.69
N SER A 66 10.15 -20.64 8.14
CA SER A 66 10.90 -19.39 8.02
C SER A 66 10.29 -18.41 7.01
N LEU A 67 9.81 -18.90 5.87
CA LEU A 67 9.25 -18.06 4.81
C LEU A 67 7.92 -17.43 5.24
N ILE A 68 7.02 -18.23 5.82
CA ILE A 68 5.74 -17.74 6.33
C ILE A 68 5.94 -16.74 7.47
N LEU A 69 6.87 -17.02 8.38
CA LEU A 69 7.18 -16.10 9.47
C LEU A 69 7.63 -14.74 8.92
N MET A 70 8.54 -14.74 7.93
CA MET A 70 9.01 -13.49 7.30
C MET A 70 7.88 -12.73 6.60
N LEU A 71 7.00 -13.43 5.89
CA LEU A 71 5.84 -12.83 5.24
C LEU A 71 4.85 -12.24 6.24
N ASN A 72 4.55 -12.97 7.32
CA ASN A 72 3.68 -12.50 8.40
C ASN A 72 4.25 -11.25 9.07
N VAL A 73 5.55 -11.23 9.40
CA VAL A 73 6.22 -10.05 9.97
C VAL A 73 6.17 -8.87 8.99
N THR A 74 6.39 -9.12 7.70
CA THR A 74 6.29 -8.09 6.67
C THR A 74 4.88 -7.51 6.57
N GLN A 75 3.85 -8.35 6.61
CA GLN A 75 2.45 -7.93 6.51
C GLN A 75 1.92 -7.23 7.77
N THR A 76 2.36 -7.65 8.96
CA THR A 76 1.87 -7.13 10.24
C THR A 76 2.66 -5.92 10.74
N SER A 77 3.93 -5.79 10.36
CA SER A 77 4.79 -4.71 10.85
C SER A 77 5.26 -3.78 9.72
N VAL A 78 5.96 -4.30 8.72
CA VAL A 78 6.63 -3.47 7.70
C VAL A 78 5.62 -2.71 6.83
N ILE A 79 4.58 -3.40 6.35
CA ILE A 79 3.55 -2.80 5.48
C ILE A 79 2.73 -1.73 6.23
N PRO A 80 2.19 -1.97 7.44
CA PRO A 80 1.48 -0.94 8.18
C PRO A 80 2.36 0.25 8.56
N THR A 81 3.61 0.00 8.97
CA THR A 81 4.55 1.07 9.36
C THR A 81 4.90 1.97 8.17
N SER A 82 5.22 1.38 7.02
CA SER A 82 5.51 2.14 5.79
C SER A 82 4.30 2.95 5.32
N ARG A 83 3.09 2.38 5.36
CA ARG A 83 1.85 3.13 5.08
C ARG A 83 1.66 4.29 6.04
N GLY A 84 1.85 4.06 7.33
CA GLY A 84 1.76 5.10 8.36
C GLY A 84 2.73 6.25 8.11
N LEU A 85 3.97 5.92 7.75
CA LEU A 85 5.00 6.91 7.41
C LEU A 85 4.58 7.77 6.20
N PHE A 86 4.06 7.17 5.13
CA PHE A 86 3.59 7.95 3.98
C PHE A 86 2.37 8.81 4.30
N TYR A 87 1.40 8.31 5.09
CA TYR A 87 0.28 9.15 5.54
C TYR A 87 0.73 10.30 6.43
N PHE A 88 1.72 10.07 7.29
CA PHE A 88 2.33 11.11 8.10
C PHE A 88 3.00 12.18 7.22
N LEU A 89 3.77 11.79 6.22
CA LEU A 89 4.40 12.74 5.27
C LEU A 89 3.37 13.54 4.48
N ILE A 90 2.26 12.91 4.06
CA ILE A 90 1.15 13.61 3.42
C ILE A 90 0.54 14.65 4.37
N GLY A 91 0.24 14.27 5.61
CA GLY A 91 -0.32 15.16 6.61
C GLY A 91 0.62 16.33 6.93
N PHE A 92 1.92 16.05 7.03
CA PHE A 92 2.95 17.07 7.23
C PHE A 92 3.06 18.04 6.04
N ASN A 93 3.01 17.53 4.81
CA ASN A 93 2.98 18.35 3.59
C ASN A 93 1.78 19.30 3.59
N GLN A 94 0.59 18.79 3.93
CA GLN A 94 -0.62 19.60 4.02
C GLN A 94 -0.56 20.63 5.15
N MET A 95 -0.05 20.26 6.32
CA MET A 95 0.11 21.16 7.45
C MET A 95 1.08 22.32 7.12
N THR A 96 2.20 22.02 6.48
CA THR A 96 3.16 23.05 6.04
C THR A 96 2.59 23.96 4.95
N ALA A 97 1.76 23.42 4.04
CA ALA A 97 1.05 24.22 3.04
C ALA A 97 0.10 25.25 3.67
N VAL A 98 -0.59 24.87 4.75
CA VAL A 98 -1.52 25.74 5.49
C VAL A 98 -0.76 26.77 6.33
N LEU A 99 0.32 26.36 7.01
CA LEU A 99 1.08 27.26 7.89
C LEU A 99 1.97 28.24 7.13
N LEU A 100 2.50 27.86 5.96
CA LEU A 100 3.47 28.64 5.18
C LEU A 100 3.07 28.75 3.69
N PRO A 101 1.92 29.35 3.36
CA PRO A 101 1.35 29.30 2.01
C PRO A 101 2.25 29.93 0.94
N PHE A 102 2.99 30.99 1.27
CA PHE A 102 3.85 31.71 0.32
C PHE A 102 5.19 31.00 0.06
N LYS A 103 5.68 30.19 1.01
CA LYS A 103 6.93 29.42 0.83
C LYS A 103 6.66 28.06 0.21
N HIS A 104 5.50 27.48 0.47
CA HIS A 104 5.13 26.14 -0.02
C HIS A 104 4.98 26.10 -1.55
N LYS A 105 4.49 27.17 -2.17
CA LYS A 105 4.32 27.26 -3.64
C LYS A 105 5.62 27.54 -4.42
N GLN A 106 6.70 27.89 -3.71
CA GLN A 106 8.01 28.18 -4.31
C GLN A 106 8.89 26.94 -4.49
N VAL A 107 8.48 25.79 -3.93
CA VAL A 107 9.21 24.51 -3.98
C VAL A 107 8.58 23.56 -4.98
#